data_AF-A0A9D8IZ69-F1
#
_entry.id   AF-A0A9D8IZ69-F1
#
_cell.length_a   1.000
_cell.length_b   1.000
_cell.length_c   1.000
_cell.angle_alpha   90.00
_cell.angle_beta   90.00
_cell.angle_gamma   90.00
#
_symmetry.space_group_name_H-M   'P 1'
#
loop_
_entity.id
_entity.type
_entity.pdbx_description
1 polymer ?
#
loop_
_entity_poly.entity_id
_entity_poly.type
_entity_poly.pdbx_seq_one_letter_code
_entity_poly.pdbx_strand_id
1 'polypeptide(L)' 'METAKIKALHSAGYREVTQFFASHEPPFTLTDIHEFNAIYRRAYPALAPGERMRSEKWVDYLIDHVESPDCAGKIYGVV' A
#
# COMPACT_ATOMS: atom_id res chain seq x y z
N MET A 1 9.75 33.94 -1.25
CA MET A 1 9.04 32.72 -1.67
C MET A 1 9.64 31.57 -0.89
N GLU A 2 9.01 31.23 0.23
CA GLU A 2 9.47 30.15 1.09
C GLU A 2 9.08 28.85 0.41
N THR A 3 10.05 28.17 -0.20
CA THR A 3 9.87 26.83 -0.73
C THR A 3 9.56 25.93 0.46
N ALA A 4 8.27 25.72 0.69
CA ALA A 4 7.77 24.72 1.61
C ALA A 4 8.61 23.48 1.38
N LYS A 5 9.40 23.10 2.40
CA LYS A 5 10.10 21.81 2.41
C LYS A 5 8.99 20.77 2.31
N ILE A 6 8.65 20.38 1.09
CA ILE A 6 7.85 19.19 0.82
C ILE A 6 8.70 18.09 1.42
N LYS A 7 8.44 17.75 2.69
CA LYS A 7 8.97 16.56 3.34
C LYS A 7 8.72 15.47 2.33
N ALA A 8 9.80 14.98 1.74
CA ALA A 8 9.76 13.94 0.73
C ALA A 8 8.83 12.84 1.26
N LEU A 9 7.62 12.75 0.69
CA LEU A 9 6.64 11.68 0.95
C LEU A 9 7.16 10.42 0.26
N HIS A 10 8.36 10.01 0.64
CA HIS A 10 9.22 9.13 -0.13
C HIS A 10 10.12 8.32 0.81
N SER A 11 9.63 7.97 2.02
CA SER A 11 10.27 6.91 2.79
C SER A 11 10.44 5.69 1.88
N ALA A 12 11.57 4.98 1.97
CA ALA A 12 11.84 3.84 1.10
C ALA A 12 10.67 2.83 1.09
N GLY A 13 10.08 2.57 2.27
CA GLY A 13 8.91 1.71 2.39
C GLY A 13 7.64 2.26 1.72
N TYR A 14 7.42 3.59 1.70
CA TYR A 14 6.28 4.17 0.98
C TYR A 14 6.46 4.02 -0.54
N ARG A 15 7.69 4.18 -1.02
CA ARG A 15 8.01 3.95 -2.44
C ARG A 15 7.77 2.51 -2.85
N GLU A 16 8.21 1.53 -2.06
CA GLU A 16 7.96 0.11 -2.33
C GLU A 16 6.46 -0.18 -2.42
N VAL A 17 5.65 0.36 -1.49
CA VAL A 17 4.18 0.24 -1.55
C VAL A 17 3.62 0.85 -2.83
N THR A 18 4.01 2.08 -3.20
CA THR A 18 3.49 2.70 -4.43
C THR A 18 3.96 2.02 -5.72
N GLN A 19 5.17 1.44 -5.71
CA GLN A 19 5.75 0.75 -6.85
C GLN A 19 5.00 -0.56 -7.15
N PHE A 20 4.52 -1.24 -6.11
CA PHE A 20 3.66 -2.41 -6.26
C PHE A 20 2.42 -2.08 -7.11
N PHE A 21 1.67 -1.02 -6.78
CA PHE A 21 0.49 -0.61 -7.55
C PHE A 21 0.81 -0.03 -8.92
N ALA A 22 2.03 0.45 -9.14
CA ALA A 22 2.46 0.89 -10.47
C ALA A 22 2.84 -0.29 -11.39
N SER A 23 3.15 -1.45 -10.81
CA SER A 23 3.60 -2.65 -11.54
C SER A 23 2.52 -3.72 -11.67
N HIS A 24 1.44 -3.60 -10.87
CA HIS A 24 0.31 -4.53 -10.86
C HIS A 24 -0.95 -3.78 -11.25
N GLU A 25 -1.63 -4.29 -12.27
CA GLU A 25 -2.94 -3.81 -12.69
C GLU A 25 -4.04 -4.70 -12.10
N PRO A 26 -5.19 -4.12 -11.71
CA PRO A 26 -6.32 -4.92 -11.23
C PRO A 26 -6.92 -5.77 -12.36
N PRO A 27 -7.54 -6.93 -12.04
CA PRO A 27 -7.88 -7.40 -10.69
C PRO A 27 -6.70 -8.02 -9.93
N PHE A 28 -6.62 -7.75 -8.63
CA PHE A 28 -5.55 -8.26 -7.77
C PHE A 28 -5.83 -9.71 -7.33
N THR A 29 -4.91 -10.62 -7.67
CA THR A 29 -4.99 -12.03 -7.29
C THR A 29 -4.50 -12.27 -5.87
N LEU A 30 -4.68 -13.49 -5.37
CA LEU A 30 -4.14 -13.89 -4.07
C LEU A 30 -2.60 -13.75 -3.98
N THR A 31 -1.90 -14.00 -5.09
CA THR A 31 -0.44 -13.83 -5.17
C THR A 31 -0.04 -12.37 -4.96
N ASP A 32 -0.77 -11.45 -5.62
CA ASP A 32 -0.57 -10.01 -5.51
C ASP A 32 -0.79 -9.53 -4.07
N ILE A 33 -1.82 -10.06 -3.40
CA ILE A 33 -2.10 -9.74 -1.99
C ILE A 33 -1.01 -10.25 -1.06
N HIS A 34 -0.47 -11.45 -1.30
CA HIS A 34 0.65 -11.96 -0.51
C HIS A 34 1.91 -11.11 -0.69
N GLU A 35 2.21 -10.68 -1.91
CA GLU A 35 3.34 -9.80 -2.20
C GLU A 35 3.15 -8.42 -1.55
N PHE A 36 1.97 -7.81 -1.74
CA PHE A 36 1.60 -6.56 -1.09
C PHE A 36 1.73 -6.66 0.43
N ASN A 37 1.21 -7.71 1.05
CA ASN A 37 1.27 -7.91 2.50
C ASN A 37 2.71 -7.99 3.01
N ALA A 38 3.61 -8.65 2.28
CA ALA A 38 5.01 -8.74 2.65
C ALA A 38 5.67 -7.35 2.65
N ILE A 39 5.41 -6.56 1.61
CA ILE A 39 5.91 -5.17 1.47
C ILE A 39 5.30 -4.28 2.56
N TYR A 40 3.98 -4.30 2.68
CA TYR A 40 3.22 -3.44 3.59
C TYR A 40 3.58 -3.71 5.04
N ARG A 41 3.65 -4.97 5.47
CA ARG A 41 4.02 -5.35 6.85
C ARG A 41 5.43 -4.88 7.21
N ARG A 42 6.36 -4.90 6.27
CA ARG A 42 7.73 -4.41 6.46
C ARG A 42 7.80 -2.89 6.49
N ALA A 43 7.08 -2.22 5.60
CA ALA A 43 7.11 -0.77 5.43
C ALA A 43 6.31 -0.03 6.52
N TYR A 44 5.10 -0.50 6.84
CA TYR A 44 4.11 0.16 7.70
C TYR A 44 4.65 0.69 9.04
N PRO A 45 5.44 -0.07 9.85
CA PRO A 45 5.96 0.44 11.11
C PRO A 45 6.88 1.65 10.94
N ALA A 46 7.60 1.74 9.82
CA ALA A 46 8.54 2.82 9.53
C ALA A 46 7.91 4.02 8.79
N LEU A 47 6.65 3.92 8.35
CA LEU A 47 5.96 5.00 7.64
C LEU A 47 5.63 6.18 8.57
N ALA A 48 5.79 7.40 8.06
CA ALA A 48 5.31 8.59 8.74
C ALA A 48 3.77 8.63 8.76
N PRO A 49 3.13 9.37 9.68
CA PRO A 49 1.66 9.40 9.80
C PRO A 49 0.94 9.75 8.49
N GLY A 50 1.48 10.71 7.71
CA GLY A 50 0.91 11.08 6.42
C GLY A 50 1.10 10.03 5.31
N GLU A 51 2.14 9.20 5.42
CA GLU A 51 2.36 8.07 4.51
C GLU A 51 1.46 6.90 4.89
N ARG A 52 1.29 6.61 6.18
CA ARG A 52 0.35 5.58 6.68
C ARG A 52 -1.06 5.82 6.17
N MET A 53 -1.57 7.04 6.35
CA MET A 53 -2.91 7.41 5.85
C MET A 53 -3.07 7.18 4.35
N ARG A 54 -2.01 7.41 3.56
CA ARG A 54 -2.06 7.16 2.11
C ARG A 54 -1.92 5.68 1.78
N SER A 55 -1.09 4.94 2.51
CA SER A 55 -0.94 3.51 2.35
C SER A 55 -2.22 2.77 2.76
N GLU A 56 -2.99 3.28 3.71
CA GLU A 56 -4.33 2.78 4.05
C GLU A 56 -5.30 2.97 2.87
N LYS A 57 -5.30 4.13 2.20
CA LYS A 57 -6.09 4.31 0.96
C LYS A 57 -5.73 3.33 -0.16
N TRP A 58 -4.45 2.95 -0.24
CA TRP A 58 -4.01 1.92 -1.18
C TRP A 58 -4.52 0.53 -0.79
N VAL A 59 -4.65 0.24 0.52
CA VAL A 59 -5.30 -0.97 1.01
C VAL A 59 -6.79 -0.99 0.63
N ASP A 60 -7.52 0.11 0.84
CA ASP A 60 -8.92 0.24 0.41
C ASP A 60 -9.06 0.01 -1.11
N TYR A 61 -8.16 0.59 -1.91
CA TYR A 61 -8.14 0.37 -3.37
C TYR A 61 -7.87 -1.10 -3.73
N LEU A 62 -6.94 -1.75 -3.03
CA LEU A 62 -6.66 -3.17 -3.23
C LEU A 62 -7.89 -4.03 -2.91
N ILE A 63 -8.62 -3.74 -1.82
CA ILE A 63 -9.86 -4.41 -1.43
C ILE A 63 -10.95 -4.26 -2.50
N ASP A 64 -11.15 -3.07 -3.05
CA ASP A 64 -12.18 -2.80 -4.06
C ASP A 64 -11.93 -3.54 -5.38
N HIS A 65 -10.66 -3.81 -5.68
CA HIS A 65 -10.22 -4.36 -6.96
C HIS A 65 -9.61 -5.77 -6.87
N VAL A 66 -9.85 -6.52 -5.79
CA VAL A 66 -9.46 -7.93 -5.73
C VAL A 66 -10.22 -8.77 -6.75
N GLU A 67 -9.58 -9.83 -7.26
CA GLU A 67 -10.18 -10.82 -8.16
C GLU A 67 -11.41 -11.51 -7.54
N SER A 68 -11.38 -11.72 -6.23
CA SER A 68 -12.46 -12.37 -5.49
C SER A 68 -12.57 -11.78 -4.08
N PRO A 69 -13.79 -11.61 -3.54
CA PRO A 69 -13.98 -11.11 -2.17
C PRO A 69 -13.31 -11.98 -1.10
N ASP A 70 -13.07 -13.28 -1.39
CA ASP A 70 -12.29 -14.17 -0.49
C ASP A 70 -10.83 -13.72 -0.31
N CYS A 71 -10.31 -12.96 -1.29
CA CYS A 71 -8.97 -12.44 -1.28
C CYS A 71 -8.85 -11.20 -0.37
N ALA A 72 -9.90 -10.38 -0.26
CA ALA A 72 -9.90 -9.19 0.60
C ALA A 72 -9.66 -9.52 2.08
N GLY A 73 -10.22 -10.64 2.56
CA GLY A 73 -10.01 -11.12 3.93
C GLY A 73 -8.59 -11.63 4.22
N LYS A 74 -7.72 -11.73 3.19
CA LYS A 74 -6.32 -12.15 3.37
C LYS A 74 -5.35 -10.95 3.42
N ILE A 75 -5.85 -9.73 3.31
CA ILE A 75 -5.03 -8.51 3.37
C ILE A 75 -4.64 -8.23 4.83
N TYR A 76 -3.36 -7.96 5.06
CA TYR A 76 -2.82 -7.71 6.38
C TYR A 76 -3.41 -6.44 7.01
N GLY A 77 -4.04 -6.57 8.18
CA GLY A 77 -4.65 -5.45 8.92
C GLY A 77 -6.14 -5.24 8.66
N VAL A 78 -6.75 -6.02 7.75
CA VAL A 78 -8.19 -6.11 7.56
C VAL A 78 -8.71 -7.24 8.45
N VAL A 79 -9.58 -6.92 9.42
CA VAL A 79 -10.16 -7.86 10.40
C VAL A 79 -11.68 -7.76 10.36
#